data_AF-A0AAN8FTX1-F1
#
_entry.id   AF-A0AAN8FTX1-F1
#
_cell.length_a   1.000
_cell.length_b   1.000
_cell.length_c   1.000
_cell.angle_alpha   90.00
_cell.angle_beta   90.00
_cell.angle_gamma   90.00
#
_symmetry.space_group_name_H-M   'P 1'
#
loop_
_entity.id
_entity.type
_entity.pdbx_description
1 polymer ?
#
loop_
_entity_poly.entity_id
_entity_poly.type
_entity_poly.pdbx_seq_one_letter_code
_entity_poly.pdbx_strand_id
1 'polypeptide(L)'
;MPRSCHPLCAEKRDFMEVNPPRSEQDFYANYDPWVGIGTAIVLALFFFLITVKSCVHYVIRHWRMHQFYKQTQLNDQPPDDNHPNTEVA
;
A
#
# COMPACT_ATOMS: atom_id res chain seq x y z
N MET A 1 20.20 -49.40 32.55
CA MET A 1 19.83 -50.28 31.43
C MET A 1 19.14 -49.42 30.37
N PRO A 2 19.67 -49.27 29.15
CA PRO A 2 18.97 -48.50 28.13
C PRO A 2 17.84 -49.36 27.55
N ARG A 3 16.64 -48.79 27.42
CA ARG A 3 15.51 -49.45 26.78
C ARG A 3 15.61 -49.27 25.27
N SER A 4 15.59 -50.40 24.57
CA SER A 4 15.48 -50.54 23.13
C SER A 4 14.06 -50.17 22.68
N CYS A 5 13.92 -48.97 22.10
CA CYS A 5 12.71 -48.61 21.38
C CYS A 5 12.90 -48.95 19.89
N HIS A 6 12.17 -49.96 19.42
CA HIS A 6 11.98 -50.36 18.02
C HIS A 6 10.63 -51.11 18.01
N PRO A 7 9.74 -50.97 16.99
CA PRO A 7 9.98 -50.59 15.60
C PRO A 7 9.37 -49.24 15.17
N LEU A 8 8.86 -48.44 16.12
CA LEU A 8 8.18 -47.16 15.86
C LEU A 8 8.91 -45.99 16.56
N CYS A 9 10.24 -46.01 16.56
CA CYS A 9 10.99 -44.80 16.87
C CYS A 9 10.78 -43.82 15.73
N ALA A 10 9.79 -42.94 15.88
CA ALA A 10 9.64 -41.74 15.08
C ALA A 10 10.77 -40.75 15.41
N GLU A 11 12.02 -41.16 15.17
CA GLU A 11 13.18 -40.30 15.25
C GLU A 11 13.33 -39.58 13.90
N LYS A 12 12.48 -38.58 13.72
CA LYS A 12 12.87 -37.36 13.02
C LYS A 12 11.91 -36.24 13.40
N ARG A 13 12.28 -35.54 14.45
CA ARG A 13 11.67 -34.27 14.82
C ARG A 13 12.82 -33.32 15.08
N ASP A 14 13.37 -32.80 13.98
CA ASP A 14 14.22 -31.61 13.97
C ASP A 14 13.36 -30.42 14.41
N PHE A 15 13.06 -30.36 15.71
CA PHE A 15 12.54 -29.16 16.36
C PHE A 15 13.68 -28.69 17.25
N MET A 16 14.40 -27.68 16.77
CA MET A 16 15.55 -27.04 17.42
C MET A 16 15.23 -26.37 18.77
N GLU A 17 14.16 -26.77 19.47
CA GLU A 17 13.79 -26.25 20.77
C GLU A 17 13.65 -27.39 21.78
N VAL A 18 14.44 -27.36 22.86
CA VAL A 18 14.43 -28.37 23.94
C VAL A 18 13.08 -28.41 24.68
N ASN A 19 12.27 -27.34 24.58
CA ASN A 19 10.94 -27.27 25.18
C ASN A 19 10.02 -26.37 24.35
N PRO A 20 9.35 -26.88 23.30
CA PRO A 20 8.45 -26.07 22.50
C PRO A 20 7.24 -25.61 23.34
N PRO A 21 6.68 -24.42 23.06
CA PRO A 21 5.47 -23.96 23.72
C PRO A 21 4.35 -25.00 23.53
N ARG A 22 3.77 -25.45 24.64
CA ARG A 22 2.73 -26.52 24.65
C ARG A 22 1.31 -25.96 24.67
N SER A 23 1.17 -24.66 24.91
CA SER A 23 -0.09 -23.94 24.90
C SER A 23 0.04 -22.64 24.09
N GLU A 24 -1.08 -22.13 23.59
CA GLU A 24 -1.11 -20.83 22.88
C GLU A 24 -0.63 -19.69 23.78
N GLN A 25 -0.88 -19.77 25.09
CA GLN A 25 -0.42 -18.76 26.06
C GLN A 25 1.12 -18.74 26.19
N ASP A 26 1.77 -19.91 26.16
CA ASP A 26 3.24 -20.01 26.22
C ASP A 26 3.91 -19.47 24.95
N PHE A 27 3.20 -19.53 23.83
CA PHE A 27 3.67 -18.97 22.56
C PHE A 27 3.74 -17.44 22.63
N TYR A 28 2.67 -16.78 23.10
CA TYR A 28 2.63 -15.33 23.21
C TYR A 28 3.48 -14.78 24.37
N ALA A 29 3.72 -15.57 25.41
CA ALA A 29 4.56 -15.16 26.54
C ALA A 29 6.05 -14.97 26.16
N ASN A 30 6.54 -15.75 25.20
CA ASN A 30 7.93 -15.70 24.75
C ASN A 30 8.10 -14.98 23.40
N TYR A 31 7.01 -14.57 22.76
CA TYR A 31 7.07 -13.85 21.50
C TYR A 31 7.49 -12.40 21.73
N ASP A 32 8.45 -11.91 20.95
CA ASP A 32 8.83 -10.50 21.00
C ASP A 32 7.83 -9.64 20.21
N PRO A 33 6.99 -8.82 20.88
CA PRO A 33 6.00 -7.98 20.22
C PRO A 33 6.63 -6.95 19.26
N TRP A 34 7.92 -6.64 19.39
CA TRP A 34 8.64 -5.75 18.47
C TRP A 34 8.69 -6.30 17.04
N VAL A 35 8.66 -7.61 16.86
CA VAL A 35 8.63 -8.25 15.52
C VAL A 35 7.31 -7.94 14.81
N GLY A 36 6.18 -8.01 15.52
CA GLY A 36 4.87 -7.66 14.98
C GLY A 36 4.77 -6.17 14.62
N ILE A 37 5.28 -5.30 15.49
CA ILE A 37 5.28 -3.85 15.24
C ILE A 37 6.17 -3.51 14.04
N GLY A 38 7.38 -4.09 13.98
CA GLY A 38 8.31 -3.86 12.88
C GLY A 38 7.74 -4.30 11.53
N THR A 39 7.13 -5.49 11.48
CA THR A 39 6.49 -5.99 10.26
C THR A 39 5.31 -5.11 9.83
N ALA A 40 4.47 -4.66 10.76
CA ALA A 40 3.37 -3.75 10.47
C ALA A 40 3.85 -2.41 9.90
N ILE A 41 4.94 -1.84 10.43
CA ILE A 41 5.53 -0.59 9.92
C ILE A 41 6.03 -0.77 8.48
N VAL A 42 6.78 -1.85 8.21
CA VAL A 42 7.32 -2.12 6.87
C VAL A 42 6.18 -2.28 5.86
N LEU A 43 5.14 -3.03 6.21
CA LEU A 43 3.97 -3.21 5.36
C LEU A 43 3.23 -1.89 5.12
N ALA A 44 3.02 -1.09 6.17
CA ALA A 44 2.38 0.21 6.06
C ALA A 44 3.14 1.15 5.12
N LEU A 45 4.47 1.20 5.22
CA LEU A 45 5.31 1.99 4.32
C LEU A 45 5.24 1.47 2.88
N PHE A 46 5.24 0.15 2.67
CA PHE A 46 5.13 -0.44 1.35
C PHE A 46 3.82 -0.05 0.65
N PHE A 47 2.68 -0.21 1.34
CA PHE A 47 1.40 0.21 0.81
C PHE A 47 1.33 1.72 0.58
N PHE A 48 1.87 2.51 1.52
CA PHE A 48 1.92 3.96 1.40
C PHE A 48 2.67 4.41 0.14
N LEU A 49 3.84 3.84 -0.14
CA LEU A 49 4.63 4.18 -1.32
C LEU A 49 3.88 3.84 -2.62
N ILE A 50 3.21 2.70 -2.67
CA ILE A 50 2.40 2.30 -3.82
C ILE A 50 1.22 3.25 -4.02
N THR A 51 0.52 3.60 -2.93
CA THR A 51 -0.60 4.53 -2.96
C THR A 51 -0.14 5.91 -3.42
N VAL A 52 0.94 6.46 -2.84
CA VAL A 52 1.48 7.77 -3.23
C VAL A 52 1.88 7.78 -4.70
N LYS A 53 2.60 6.76 -5.20
CA LYS A 53 2.98 6.66 -6.61
C LYS A 53 1.73 6.68 -7.52
N SER A 54 0.69 5.96 -7.13
CA SER A 54 -0.56 5.89 -7.89
C SER A 54 -1.32 7.22 -7.85
N CYS A 55 -1.40 7.86 -6.68
CA CYS A 55 -2.02 9.17 -6.50
C CYS A 55 -1.30 10.26 -7.30
N VAL A 56 0.03 10.31 -7.28
CA VAL A 56 0.81 11.30 -8.05
C VAL A 56 0.52 11.15 -9.54
N HIS A 57 0.52 9.93 -10.06
CA HIS A 57 0.25 9.68 -11.47
C HIS A 57 -1.20 10.06 -11.84
N TYR A 58 -2.16 9.78 -10.96
CA TYR A 58 -3.56 10.16 -11.13
C TYR A 58 -3.75 11.68 -11.10
N VAL A 59 -3.16 12.38 -10.12
CA VAL A 59 -3.25 13.84 -9.96
C VAL A 59 -2.63 14.55 -11.17
N ILE A 60 -1.47 14.10 -11.67
CA ILE A 60 -0.86 14.68 -12.87
C ILE A 60 -1.78 14.53 -14.08
N ARG A 61 -2.38 13.35 -14.27
CA ARG A 61 -3.31 13.10 -15.39
C ARG A 61 -4.58 13.96 -15.27
N HIS A 62 -5.14 14.05 -14.07
CA HIS A 62 -6.32 14.86 -13.80
C HIS A 62 -6.03 16.36 -13.96
N TRP A 63 -4.86 16.82 -13.52
CA TRP A 63 -4.45 18.22 -13.67
C TRP A 63 -4.23 18.59 -15.13
N ARG A 64 -3.60 17.73 -15.93
CA ARG A 64 -3.48 17.92 -17.38
C ARG A 64 -4.84 18.00 -18.05
N MET A 65 -5.75 17.08 -17.74
CA MET A 65 -7.14 17.14 -18.26
C MET A 65 -7.82 18.47 -17.89
N HIS A 66 -7.70 18.91 -16.63
CA HIS A 66 -8.32 20.15 -16.19
C HIS A 66 -7.75 21.40 -16.88
N GLN A 67 -6.45 21.40 -17.23
CA GLN A 67 -5.84 22.44 -18.06
C GLN A 67 -6.43 22.44 -19.48
N PHE A 68 -6.61 21.27 -20.09
CA PHE A 68 -7.24 21.16 -21.41
C PHE A 68 -8.70 21.64 -21.41
N TYR A 69 -9.50 21.27 -20.41
CA TYR A 69 -10.89 21.74 -20.28
C TYR A 69 -11.01 23.25 -20.09
N LYS A 70 -10.05 23.87 -19.36
CA LYS A 70 -9.99 25.33 -19.24
C LYS A 70 -9.66 26.01 -20.58
N GLN A 71 -8.79 25.40 -21.38
CA GLN A 71 -8.41 25.93 -22.69
C GLN A 71 -9.54 25.83 -23.71
N THR A 72 -10.30 24.73 -23.74
CA THR A 72 -11.46 24.60 -24.64
C THR A 72 -12.58 25.56 -24.29
N GLN A 73 -12.92 25.71 -23.00
CA GLN A 73 -13.93 26.71 -22.57
C GLN A 73 -13.56 28.15 -22.96
N LEU A 74 -12.27 28.49 -22.98
CA LEU A 74 -11.81 29.83 -23.38
C LEU A 74 -11.78 30.00 -24.90
N ASN A 75 -11.65 28.92 -25.66
CA ASN A 75 -11.60 28.92 -27.12
C ASN A 75 -12.99 28.77 -27.77
N ASP A 76 -13.98 28.29 -27.02
CA ASP A 76 -15.41 28.24 -27.40
C ASP A 76 -16.15 29.56 -27.07
N GLN A 77 -15.46 30.58 -26.56
CA GLN A 77 -16.06 31.91 -26.46
C GLN A 77 -16.11 32.49 -27.89
N PRO A 78 -17.30 32.63 -28.52
CA PRO A 78 -17.39 33.23 -29.84
C PRO A 78 -16.80 34.64 -29.79
N PRO A 79 -16.21 35.13 -30.90
CA PRO A 79 -15.82 36.52 -30.98
C PRO A 79 -17.05 37.36 -30.63
N ASP A 80 -16.93 38.21 -29.60
CA ASP A 80 -17.95 39.18 -29.24
C ASP A 80 -18.03 40.18 -30.39
N ASP A 81 -18.85 39.85 -31.41
CA ASP A 81 -19.24 40.70 -32.54
C ASP A 81 -20.20 41.81 -32.07
N ASN A 82 -19.89 42.48 -30.96
CA ASN A 82 -20.49 43.75 -30.60
C ASN A 82 -19.48 44.87 -30.79
N HIS A 83 -19.14 45.10 -32.06
CA HIS A 83 -18.70 46.41 -32.50
C HIS A 83 -19.96 47.22 -32.85
N PRO A 84 -20.36 48.25 -32.06
CA PRO A 84 -21.30 49.22 -32.56
C PRO A 84 -20.53 50.18 -33.45
N ASN A 85 -20.72 50.00 -34.75
CA ASN A 85 -20.29 50.92 -35.79
C ASN A 85 -20.66 52.36 -35.38
N THR A 86 -19.67 53.16 -35.01
CA THR A 86 -19.85 54.60 -34.84
C THR A 86 -19.37 55.27 -36.12
N GLU A 87 -20.15 55.08 -37.18
CA GLU A 87 -20.22 56.03 -38.29
C GLU A 87 -21.60 56.69 -38.23
N VAL A 88 -21.70 57.85 -37.58
CA VAL A 88 -22.69 58.87 -37.95
C VAL A 88 -22.15 60.26 -37.61
N ALA A 89 -22.14 61.10 -38.66
CA ALA A 89 -22.03 62.57 -38.73
C ALA A 89 -20.62 63.19 -38.73
#